data_AF-A0A8T4B7C0-F1
#
_entry.id   AF-A0A8T4B7C0-F1
#
_cell.length_a   1.000
_cell.length_b   1.000
_cell.length_c   1.000
_cell.angle_alpha   90.00
_cell.angle_beta   90.00
_cell.angle_gamma   90.00
#
_symmetry.space_group_name_H-M   'P 1'
#
loop_
_entity.id
_entity.type
_entity.pdbx_description
1 polymer ?
#
loop_
_entity_poly.entity_id
_entity_poly.type
_entity_poly.pdbx_seq_one_letter_code
_entity_poly.pdbx_strand_id
1 'polypeptide(L)'
;MRSRVTLLFVLFLFVMTPLSAAINSTVSTVYLESQDQPDVMDVQPLSDEEQLKLAAEHWGEMPHASMISVDLKDATGILHLAAGSFDPTQTSGPDVAPTLRRSNDASYTGLAIVQLHDSNGQVLSDLVAEYDLKVLDTLHDEGWLVRLPHSPPSMIQSLNEDPRIRWAGDQEPGWRISPELLTPADGERVVQIIPSADLGLGGYGDLATDLVQYGASEAWCDAWSCQSLIPSQSHVEFIRNIAHDGRIIWSEPAIEMRVHNAVAWSLSGVQSVENNAAFTLDGSGEMIAIADTGLDQNHPDLTGRVAATYTQFG
;
A
#
# COMPACT_ATOMS: atom_id res chain seq x y z
N MET A 1 -19.11 -23.40 48.68
CA MET A 1 -18.77 -22.04 49.19
C MET A 1 -17.46 -21.45 48.63
N ARG A 2 -16.51 -22.24 48.09
CA ARG A 2 -15.22 -21.72 47.59
C ARG A 2 -15.27 -20.99 46.23
N SER A 3 -16.23 -21.29 45.35
CA SER A 3 -16.28 -20.73 43.97
C SER A 3 -16.80 -19.28 43.90
N ARG A 4 -17.66 -18.83 44.82
CA ARG A 4 -18.16 -17.44 44.84
C ARG A 4 -17.10 -16.43 45.31
N VAL A 5 -16.16 -16.89 46.16
CA VAL A 5 -15.06 -16.06 46.66
C VAL A 5 -14.04 -15.79 45.55
N THR A 6 -13.75 -16.78 44.70
CA THR A 6 -12.84 -16.62 43.56
C THR A 6 -13.42 -15.71 42.48
N LEU A 7 -14.73 -15.80 42.22
CA LEU A 7 -15.40 -14.93 41.24
C LEU A 7 -15.44 -13.47 41.71
N LEU A 8 -15.70 -13.23 43.01
CA LEU A 8 -15.65 -11.89 43.61
C LEU A 8 -14.23 -11.31 43.62
N PHE A 9 -13.21 -12.14 43.80
CA PHE A 9 -11.81 -11.72 43.78
C PHE A 9 -11.34 -11.32 42.37
N VAL A 10 -11.75 -12.07 41.34
CA VAL A 10 -11.48 -11.73 39.94
C VAL A 10 -12.24 -10.46 39.52
N LEU A 11 -13.51 -10.33 39.92
CA LEU A 11 -14.29 -9.11 39.65
C LEU A 11 -13.69 -7.87 40.35
N PHE A 12 -13.16 -8.04 41.56
CA PHE A 12 -12.46 -6.98 42.29
C PHE A 12 -11.14 -6.58 41.60
N LEU A 13 -10.39 -7.55 41.04
CA LEU A 13 -9.18 -7.27 40.26
C LEU A 13 -9.48 -6.53 38.95
N PHE A 14 -10.58 -6.84 38.26
CA PHE A 14 -11.00 -6.13 37.04
C PHE A 14 -11.49 -4.70 37.30
N VAL A 15 -11.97 -4.39 38.52
CA VAL A 15 -12.43 -3.04 38.89
C VAL A 15 -11.31 -2.19 39.51
N MET A 16 -10.26 -2.80 40.08
CA MET A 16 -9.16 -2.08 40.74
C MET A 16 -7.97 -1.75 39.83
N THR A 17 -7.80 -2.42 38.69
CA THR A 17 -6.77 -2.08 37.69
C THR A 17 -6.98 -0.71 36.99
N PRO A 18 -8.20 -0.21 36.73
CA PRO A 18 -8.37 1.15 36.20
C PRO A 18 -8.17 2.24 37.27
N LEU A 19 -8.22 1.92 38.57
CA LEU A 19 -8.03 2.91 39.64
C LEU A 19 -6.55 3.23 39.91
N SER A 20 -5.63 2.27 39.71
CA SER A 20 -4.19 2.54 39.87
C SER A 20 -3.63 3.46 38.76
N ALA A 21 -4.23 3.44 37.56
CA ALA A 21 -3.93 4.37 36.49
C ALA A 21 -4.46 5.80 36.76
N ALA A 22 -5.53 5.93 37.55
CA ALA A 22 -6.10 7.22 37.93
C ALA A 22 -5.41 7.88 39.15
N ILE A 23 -4.65 7.12 39.95
CA ILE A 23 -3.93 7.64 41.14
C ILE A 23 -2.51 8.13 40.79
N ASN A 24 -1.94 7.72 39.65
CA ASN A 24 -0.62 8.19 39.21
C ASN A 24 -0.65 9.49 38.38
N SER A 25 -1.81 10.10 38.12
CA SER A 25 -1.90 11.38 37.40
C SER A 25 -1.96 12.61 38.31
N THR A 26 -1.84 12.46 39.63
CA THR A 26 -1.68 13.59 40.55
C THR A 26 -0.22 13.96 40.76
N VAL A 27 0.20 15.00 40.04
CA VAL A 27 1.24 15.98 40.41
C VAL A 27 2.69 15.46 40.50
N SER A 28 3.42 15.65 39.41
CA SER A 28 4.76 16.25 39.46
C SER A 28 4.80 17.41 38.48
N THR A 29 4.05 18.48 38.80
CA THR A 29 4.42 19.82 38.35
C THR A 29 5.73 20.15 39.07
N VAL A 30 6.85 19.85 38.42
CA VAL A 30 8.10 20.50 38.78
C VAL A 30 7.90 21.97 38.46
N TYR A 31 7.68 22.75 39.52
CA TYR A 31 7.85 24.19 39.51
C TYR A 31 9.29 24.46 39.07
N LEU A 32 9.48 24.76 37.79
CA LEU A 32 10.59 25.58 37.38
C LEU A 32 10.25 26.98 37.89
N GLU A 33 10.88 27.37 38.99
CA GLU A 33 11.00 28.77 39.38
C GLU A 33 11.55 29.52 38.17
N SER A 34 10.68 30.31 37.52
CA SER A 34 11.06 31.30 36.54
C SER A 34 11.81 32.42 37.27
N GLN A 35 13.11 32.21 37.51
CA GLN A 35 14.03 33.32 37.68
C GLN A 35 14.38 33.86 36.29
N ASP A 36 14.04 35.14 36.09
CA ASP A 36 14.33 35.97 34.92
C ASP A 36 13.85 35.43 33.56
N GLN A 37 12.53 35.45 33.34
CA GLN A 37 12.03 35.74 31.99
C GLN A 37 12.34 37.21 31.69
N PRO A 38 13.08 37.53 30.60
CA PRO A 38 13.10 38.91 30.12
C PRO A 38 11.64 39.26 29.80
N ASP A 39 11.20 40.46 30.20
CA ASP A 39 9.87 41.02 29.90
C ASP A 39 9.36 40.48 28.57
N VAL A 40 8.51 39.45 28.60
CA VAL A 40 7.72 39.07 27.45
C VAL A 40 6.77 40.22 27.35
N MET A 41 7.12 41.19 26.51
CA MET A 41 6.24 42.29 26.15
C MET A 41 4.86 41.67 25.95
N ASP A 42 3.89 42.16 26.72
CA ASP A 42 2.48 41.85 26.57
C ASP A 42 2.06 42.35 25.18
N VAL A 43 2.38 41.56 24.15
CA VAL A 43 1.96 41.80 22.78
C VAL A 43 0.48 41.48 22.82
N GLN A 44 -0.34 42.52 22.93
CA GLN A 44 -1.77 42.36 22.78
C GLN A 44 -2.04 41.54 21.52
N PRO A 45 -2.89 40.50 21.60
CA PRO A 45 -3.25 39.73 20.42
C PRO A 45 -3.77 40.71 19.38
N LEU A 46 -3.12 40.73 18.21
CA LEU A 46 -3.51 41.57 17.09
C LEU A 46 -4.99 41.34 16.81
N SER A 47 -5.73 42.43 16.59
CA SER A 47 -7.11 42.35 16.15
C SER A 47 -7.19 41.63 14.80
N ASP A 48 -8.36 41.06 14.47
CA ASP A 48 -8.56 40.34 13.20
C ASP A 48 -8.17 41.18 11.98
N GLU A 49 -8.44 42.50 12.02
CA GLU A 49 -8.10 43.44 10.96
C GLU A 49 -6.57 43.62 10.83
N GLU A 50 -5.86 43.63 11.95
CA GLU A 50 -4.39 43.70 11.96
C GLU A 50 -3.75 42.38 11.52
N GLN A 51 -4.32 41.23 11.88
CA GLN A 51 -3.86 39.92 11.40
C GLN A 51 -4.08 39.76 9.90
N LEU A 52 -5.24 40.17 9.38
CA LEU A 52 -5.54 40.18 7.94
C LEU A 52 -4.58 41.10 7.17
N LYS A 53 -4.25 42.27 7.74
CA LYS A 53 -3.30 43.20 7.15
C LYS A 53 -1.87 42.64 7.16
N LEU A 54 -1.44 42.04 8.27
CA LEU A 54 -0.16 41.37 8.36
C LEU A 54 -0.06 40.18 7.39
N ALA A 55 -1.13 39.38 7.30
CA ALA A 55 -1.22 38.31 6.31
C ALA A 55 -1.10 38.90 4.90
N ALA A 56 -1.86 39.94 4.55
CA ALA A 56 -1.77 40.60 3.25
C ALA A 56 -0.37 41.15 2.92
N GLU A 57 0.39 41.63 3.92
CA GLU A 57 1.79 42.04 3.75
C GLU A 57 2.73 40.86 3.41
N HIS A 58 2.36 39.64 3.82
CA HIS A 58 3.07 38.40 3.49
C HIS A 58 2.54 37.68 2.25
N TRP A 59 1.43 38.14 1.66
CA TRP A 59 0.91 37.61 0.41
C TRP A 59 1.63 38.29 -0.76
N GLY A 60 2.65 37.61 -1.30
CA GLY A 60 3.27 37.99 -2.56
C GLY A 60 2.51 37.44 -3.75
N GLU A 61 2.50 38.16 -4.87
CA GLU A 61 2.14 37.56 -6.15
C GLU A 61 3.09 36.38 -6.41
N MET A 62 2.51 35.23 -6.77
CA MET A 62 3.33 34.11 -7.25
C MET A 62 4.16 34.62 -8.44
N PRO A 63 5.48 34.41 -8.44
CA PRO A 63 6.29 34.77 -9.59
C PRO A 63 5.71 34.09 -10.84
N HIS A 64 5.75 34.78 -11.98
CA HIS A 64 5.27 34.24 -13.23
C HIS A 64 5.88 32.86 -13.49
N ALA A 65 5.03 31.90 -13.86
CA ALA A 65 5.47 30.55 -14.20
C ALA A 65 6.56 30.64 -15.28
N SER A 66 7.73 30.07 -14.99
CA SER A 66 8.83 29.94 -15.94
C SER A 66 9.02 28.47 -16.24
N MET A 67 9.15 28.14 -17.53
CA MET A 67 9.49 26.80 -17.96
C MET A 67 11.01 26.67 -17.90
N ILE A 68 11.50 25.74 -17.08
CA ILE A 68 12.92 25.40 -16.99
C ILE A 68 13.07 24.01 -17.61
N SER A 69 13.90 23.90 -18.64
CA SER A 69 14.27 22.59 -19.18
C SER A 69 15.20 21.92 -18.18
N VAL A 70 14.80 20.74 -17.71
CA VAL A 70 15.63 19.87 -16.88
C VAL A 70 15.80 18.55 -17.62
N ASP A 71 17.01 18.01 -17.59
CA ASP A 71 17.25 16.68 -18.14
C ASP A 71 16.57 15.63 -17.26
N LEU A 72 16.13 14.55 -17.89
CA LEU A 72 15.63 13.39 -17.16
C LEU A 72 16.80 12.74 -16.41
N LYS A 73 16.52 12.22 -15.22
CA LYS A 73 17.52 11.48 -14.45
C LYS A 73 17.84 10.18 -15.19
N ASP A 74 19.13 9.90 -15.35
CA ASP A 74 19.57 8.63 -15.92
C ASP A 74 19.11 7.44 -15.08
N ALA A 75 18.60 6.41 -15.76
CA ALA A 75 18.24 5.14 -15.14
C ALA A 75 19.50 4.39 -14.69
N THR A 76 19.42 3.69 -13.55
CA THR A 76 20.57 2.91 -13.05
C THR A 76 20.79 1.63 -13.86
N GLY A 77 19.74 1.16 -14.55
CA GLY A 77 19.72 -0.14 -15.22
C GLY A 77 19.53 -1.32 -14.27
N ILE A 78 19.31 -1.09 -12.97
CA ILE A 78 19.11 -2.13 -11.97
C ILE A 78 17.62 -2.41 -11.80
N LEU A 79 17.23 -3.68 -11.95
CA LEU A 79 15.88 -4.13 -11.61
C LEU A 79 15.82 -4.44 -10.12
N HIS A 80 14.80 -3.89 -9.45
CA HIS A 80 14.56 -4.08 -8.03
C HIS A 80 13.38 -5.01 -7.80
N LEU A 81 13.66 -6.26 -7.43
CA LEU A 81 12.65 -7.25 -7.03
C LEU A 81 12.73 -7.50 -5.52
N ALA A 82 11.66 -8.02 -4.94
CA ALA A 82 11.65 -8.41 -3.53
C ALA A 82 12.68 -9.52 -3.21
N ALA A 83 12.97 -10.40 -4.17
CA ALA A 83 14.00 -11.43 -4.03
C ALA A 83 15.43 -10.88 -4.11
N GLY A 84 15.62 -9.65 -4.60
CA GLY A 84 16.91 -9.00 -4.75
C GLY A 84 16.97 -8.05 -5.95
N SER A 85 18.03 -7.24 -5.99
CA SER A 85 18.28 -6.31 -7.09
C SER A 85 19.41 -6.79 -7.98
N PHE A 86 19.32 -6.54 -9.29
CA PHE A 86 20.32 -7.00 -10.25
C PHE A 86 20.33 -6.19 -11.54
N ASP A 87 21.46 -6.19 -12.25
CA ASP A 87 21.53 -5.73 -13.63
C ASP A 87 21.32 -6.92 -14.57
N PRO A 88 20.21 -6.96 -15.33
CA PRO A 88 19.87 -8.09 -16.18
C PRO A 88 20.84 -8.30 -17.38
N THR A 89 21.65 -7.30 -17.71
CA THR A 89 22.70 -7.42 -18.76
C THR A 89 23.98 -8.07 -18.23
N GLN A 90 24.13 -8.18 -16.91
CA GLN A 90 25.34 -8.69 -16.26
C GLN A 90 25.10 -10.01 -15.51
N THR A 91 23.92 -10.19 -14.91
CA THR A 91 23.59 -11.38 -14.11
C THR A 91 22.19 -11.90 -14.44
N SER A 92 21.92 -13.16 -14.08
CA SER A 92 20.63 -13.82 -14.30
C SER A 92 19.55 -13.48 -13.26
N GLY A 93 19.80 -12.52 -12.37
CA GLY A 93 18.88 -12.16 -11.29
C GLY A 93 19.03 -12.97 -10.00
N PRO A 94 18.19 -12.68 -8.99
CA PRO A 94 18.24 -13.34 -7.68
C PRO A 94 17.88 -14.82 -7.83
N ASP A 95 18.68 -15.68 -7.19
CA ASP A 95 18.44 -17.12 -7.18
C ASP A 95 17.22 -17.45 -6.32
N VAL A 96 16.44 -18.42 -6.80
CA VAL A 96 15.23 -18.89 -6.12
C VAL A 96 15.23 -20.41 -6.08
N ALA A 97 14.47 -21.00 -5.16
CA ALA A 97 14.41 -22.44 -5.01
C ALA A 97 14.08 -23.13 -6.34
N PRO A 98 14.64 -24.31 -6.66
CA PRO A 98 14.40 -24.99 -7.93
C PRO A 98 12.92 -25.24 -8.26
N THR A 99 12.07 -25.41 -7.24
CA THR A 99 10.61 -25.56 -7.39
C THR A 99 9.90 -24.28 -7.85
N LEU A 100 10.57 -23.14 -7.73
CA LEU A 100 10.10 -21.81 -8.10
C LEU A 100 10.87 -21.25 -9.30
N ARG A 101 11.52 -22.13 -10.08
CA ARG A 101 12.17 -21.79 -11.35
C ARG A 101 11.46 -22.51 -12.48
N ARG A 102 11.31 -21.85 -13.62
CA ARG A 102 10.83 -22.48 -14.84
C ARG A 102 11.49 -21.86 -16.05
N SER A 103 12.26 -22.67 -16.78
CA SER A 103 12.85 -22.22 -18.04
C SER A 103 11.76 -21.83 -19.04
N ASN A 104 11.92 -20.67 -19.66
CA ASN A 104 10.98 -20.07 -20.61
C ASN A 104 9.58 -19.91 -20.00
N ASP A 105 9.51 -19.42 -18.76
CA ASP A 105 8.25 -19.23 -18.04
C ASP A 105 7.21 -18.44 -18.85
N ALA A 106 7.64 -17.44 -19.61
CA ALA A 106 6.78 -16.64 -20.45
C ALA A 106 6.02 -17.50 -21.47
N SER A 107 6.50 -18.68 -21.87
CA SER A 107 5.75 -19.59 -22.75
C SER A 107 4.48 -20.14 -22.12
N TYR A 108 4.42 -20.20 -20.79
CA TYR A 108 3.28 -20.70 -20.02
C TYR A 108 2.40 -19.57 -19.51
N THR A 109 3.01 -18.45 -19.14
CA THR A 109 2.33 -17.34 -18.46
C THR A 109 2.17 -16.13 -19.36
N GLY A 110 3.03 -15.94 -20.34
CA GLY A 110 3.18 -14.68 -21.07
C GLY A 110 3.82 -13.57 -20.24
N LEU A 111 4.27 -13.82 -19.01
CA LEU A 111 4.84 -12.78 -18.15
C LEU A 111 6.32 -12.56 -18.49
N ALA A 112 6.65 -11.32 -18.84
CA ALA A 112 8.01 -10.91 -19.14
C ALA A 112 8.30 -9.54 -18.53
N ILE A 113 9.57 -9.27 -18.30
CA ILE A 113 10.06 -7.95 -17.89
C ILE A 113 10.74 -7.31 -19.10
N VAL A 114 10.41 -6.06 -19.38
CA VAL A 114 11.06 -5.22 -20.40
C VAL A 114 11.68 -4.02 -19.70
N GLN A 115 12.96 -3.76 -19.95
CA GLN A 115 13.67 -2.58 -19.48
C GLN A 115 14.05 -1.70 -20.66
N LEU A 116 13.70 -0.43 -20.61
CA LEU A 116 14.01 0.54 -21.66
C LEU A 116 15.39 1.17 -21.44
N HIS A 117 15.95 1.76 -22.50
CA HIS A 117 17.15 2.60 -22.37
C HIS A 117 16.84 3.96 -21.73
N ASP A 118 15.70 4.56 -22.09
CA ASP A 118 15.34 5.93 -21.72
C ASP A 118 14.02 5.96 -20.94
N SER A 119 13.91 6.91 -20.00
CA SER A 119 12.68 7.20 -19.25
C SER A 119 11.65 7.96 -20.08
N ASN A 120 11.15 7.31 -21.13
CA ASN A 120 10.25 7.94 -22.08
C ASN A 120 8.97 7.11 -22.27
N GLY A 121 7.88 7.59 -21.68
CA GLY A 121 6.56 6.95 -21.79
C GLY A 121 6.04 6.86 -23.24
N GLN A 122 6.48 7.73 -24.15
CA GLN A 122 6.13 7.62 -25.56
C GLN A 122 6.81 6.40 -26.20
N VAL A 123 8.08 6.14 -25.87
CA VAL A 123 8.81 4.95 -26.34
C VAL A 123 8.10 3.67 -25.88
N LEU A 124 7.67 3.62 -24.62
CA LEU A 124 6.87 2.49 -24.12
C LEU A 124 5.56 2.34 -24.89
N SER A 125 4.85 3.45 -25.11
CA SER A 125 3.56 3.43 -25.81
C SER A 125 3.70 2.92 -27.26
N ASP A 126 4.76 3.32 -27.95
CA ASP A 126 5.07 2.86 -29.30
C ASP A 126 5.40 1.37 -29.31
N LEU A 127 6.22 0.90 -28.37
CA LEU A 127 6.55 -0.53 -28.20
C LEU A 127 5.32 -1.38 -27.90
N VAL A 128 4.44 -0.90 -27.00
CA VAL A 128 3.17 -1.56 -26.67
C VAL A 128 2.31 -1.74 -27.91
N ALA A 129 2.18 -0.70 -28.74
CA ALA A 129 1.39 -0.77 -29.95
C ALA A 129 2.02 -1.66 -31.04
N GLU A 130 3.35 -1.64 -31.17
CA GLU A 130 4.09 -2.38 -32.19
C GLU A 130 4.16 -3.88 -31.91
N TYR A 131 4.37 -4.26 -30.65
CA TYR A 131 4.52 -5.65 -30.22
C TYR A 131 3.26 -6.24 -29.57
N ASP A 132 2.15 -5.49 -29.50
CA ASP A 132 0.88 -5.91 -28.87
C ASP A 132 1.08 -6.35 -27.40
N LEU A 133 1.87 -5.59 -26.65
CA LEU A 133 2.16 -5.86 -25.24
C LEU A 133 1.02 -5.35 -24.37
N LYS A 134 0.78 -5.99 -23.22
CA LYS A 134 -0.05 -5.40 -22.16
C LYS A 134 0.82 -5.04 -20.97
N VAL A 135 0.83 -3.77 -20.57
CA VAL A 135 1.53 -3.35 -19.34
C VAL A 135 0.72 -3.80 -18.14
N LEU A 136 1.36 -4.52 -17.23
CA LEU A 136 0.74 -5.06 -16.01
C LEU A 136 1.18 -4.31 -14.76
N ASP A 137 2.46 -3.95 -14.67
CA ASP A 137 3.02 -3.22 -13.52
C ASP A 137 4.35 -2.51 -13.88
N THR A 138 4.82 -1.65 -12.97
CA THR A 138 6.11 -0.95 -13.06
C THR A 138 7.12 -1.52 -12.04
N LEU A 139 8.36 -1.75 -12.47
CA LEU A 139 9.44 -2.29 -11.65
C LEU A 139 10.52 -1.24 -11.31
N HIS A 140 10.26 0.04 -11.61
CA HIS A 140 11.21 1.16 -11.53
C HIS A 140 12.46 0.97 -12.42
N ASP A 141 13.32 1.99 -12.50
CA ASP A 141 14.53 1.99 -13.35
C ASP A 141 14.24 1.51 -14.80
N GLU A 142 13.17 2.09 -15.37
CA GLU A 142 12.62 1.80 -16.70
C GLU A 142 12.22 0.36 -16.95
N GLY A 143 12.05 -0.43 -15.89
CA GLY A 143 11.52 -1.77 -15.91
C GLY A 143 9.98 -1.79 -15.88
N TRP A 144 9.41 -2.64 -16.73
CA TRP A 144 7.98 -2.84 -16.87
C TRP A 144 7.67 -4.34 -16.86
N LEU A 145 6.70 -4.75 -16.05
CA LEU A 145 6.11 -6.07 -16.15
C LEU A 145 5.05 -6.03 -17.25
N VAL A 146 5.19 -6.91 -18.24
CA VAL A 146 4.29 -6.98 -19.40
C VAL A 146 3.76 -8.39 -19.62
N ARG A 147 2.57 -8.45 -20.21
CA ARG A 147 2.06 -9.64 -20.89
C ARG A 147 2.51 -9.62 -22.34
N LEU A 148 3.22 -10.66 -22.74
CA LEU A 148 3.50 -10.96 -24.12
C LEU A 148 2.27 -11.61 -24.78
N PRO A 149 1.96 -11.28 -26.04
CA PRO A 149 1.00 -12.00 -26.85
C PRO A 149 1.53 -13.40 -27.23
N HIS A 150 0.97 -14.00 -28.27
CA HIS A 150 1.33 -15.34 -28.75
C HIS A 150 2.84 -15.49 -29.06
N SER A 151 3.38 -16.70 -28.91
CA SER A 151 4.78 -17.07 -29.14
C SER A 151 5.85 -16.30 -28.33
N PRO A 152 5.82 -16.38 -26.99
CA PRO A 152 6.69 -15.57 -26.11
C PRO A 152 8.20 -15.70 -26.33
N PRO A 153 8.81 -16.89 -26.55
CA PRO A 153 10.27 -16.99 -26.73
C PRO A 153 10.81 -16.22 -27.94
N SER A 154 10.12 -16.30 -29.08
CA SER A 154 10.51 -15.53 -30.27
C SER A 154 10.32 -14.03 -30.05
N MET A 155 9.30 -13.64 -29.29
CA MET A 155 9.05 -12.23 -29.00
C MET A 155 10.11 -11.64 -28.07
N ILE A 156 10.52 -12.36 -27.03
CA ILE A 156 11.63 -11.91 -26.17
C ILE A 156 12.90 -11.69 -27.00
N GLN A 157 13.18 -12.56 -27.98
CA GLN A 157 14.31 -12.35 -28.88
C GLN A 157 14.12 -11.06 -29.70
N SER A 158 12.97 -10.85 -30.33
CA SER A 158 12.70 -9.63 -31.11
C SER A 158 12.77 -8.36 -30.26
N LEU A 159 12.27 -8.40 -29.03
CA LEU A 159 12.36 -7.28 -28.08
C LEU A 159 13.83 -6.96 -27.74
N ASN A 160 14.68 -7.96 -27.54
CA ASN A 160 16.11 -7.74 -27.30
C ASN A 160 16.88 -7.24 -28.56
N GLU A 161 16.30 -7.37 -29.75
CA GLU A 161 16.86 -6.84 -31.00
C GLU A 161 16.43 -5.38 -31.24
N ASP A 162 15.44 -4.87 -30.49
CA ASP A 162 14.95 -3.49 -30.60
C ASP A 162 15.90 -2.50 -29.93
N PRO A 163 16.38 -1.46 -30.63
CA PRO A 163 17.35 -0.51 -30.07
C PRO A 163 16.81 0.37 -28.93
N ARG A 164 15.49 0.38 -28.70
CA ARG A 164 14.85 1.11 -27.59
C ARG A 164 14.85 0.31 -26.29
N ILE A 165 15.01 -1.01 -26.38
CA ILE A 165 14.96 -1.94 -25.26
C ILE A 165 16.37 -2.27 -24.83
N ARG A 166 16.67 -2.01 -23.55
CA ARG A 166 17.95 -2.38 -22.94
C ARG A 166 18.02 -3.88 -22.69
N TRP A 167 16.91 -4.46 -22.24
CA TRP A 167 16.81 -5.88 -21.92
C TRP A 167 15.36 -6.34 -21.88
N ALA A 168 15.11 -7.58 -22.33
CA ALA A 168 13.85 -8.28 -22.11
C ALA A 168 14.09 -9.74 -21.68
N GLY A 169 13.29 -10.25 -20.75
CA GLY A 169 13.39 -11.62 -20.29
C GLY A 169 12.18 -12.11 -19.50
N ASP A 170 12.18 -13.41 -19.17
CA ASP A 170 11.12 -14.05 -18.39
C ASP A 170 10.98 -13.44 -16.98
N GLN A 171 9.76 -13.34 -16.47
CA GLN A 171 9.54 -13.16 -15.03
C GLN A 171 9.48 -14.55 -14.36
N GLU A 172 10.56 -14.95 -13.70
CA GLU A 172 10.63 -16.27 -13.04
C GLU A 172 9.55 -16.44 -11.95
N PRO A 173 8.99 -17.66 -11.76
CA PRO A 173 7.94 -17.91 -10.76
C PRO A 173 8.26 -17.40 -9.36
N GLY A 174 9.49 -17.65 -8.88
CA GLY A 174 9.92 -17.25 -7.55
C GLY A 174 9.99 -15.75 -7.32
N TRP A 175 10.04 -14.94 -8.39
CA TRP A 175 10.05 -13.48 -8.29
C TRP A 175 8.66 -12.89 -8.03
N ARG A 176 7.60 -13.70 -8.11
CA ARG A 176 6.21 -13.32 -7.79
C ARG A 176 5.86 -13.53 -6.33
N ILE A 177 6.79 -14.05 -5.52
CA ILE A 177 6.55 -14.49 -4.16
C ILE A 177 7.41 -13.69 -3.19
N SER A 178 6.78 -13.13 -2.16
CA SER A 178 7.48 -12.54 -1.03
C SER A 178 8.40 -13.57 -0.36
N PRO A 179 9.67 -13.23 -0.06
CA PRO A 179 10.57 -14.12 0.67
C PRO A 179 9.99 -14.64 2.00
N GLU A 180 9.09 -13.89 2.63
CA GLU A 180 8.41 -14.29 3.87
C GLU A 180 7.45 -15.47 3.72
N LEU A 181 6.96 -15.71 2.50
CA LEU A 181 6.13 -16.87 2.17
C LEU A 181 6.97 -18.14 1.91
N LEU A 182 8.29 -18.02 1.75
CA LEU A 182 9.15 -19.18 1.54
C LEU A 182 9.38 -19.98 2.82
N THR A 183 9.18 -19.35 3.98
CA THR A 183 9.21 -20.01 5.29
C THR A 183 7.80 -20.38 5.74
N PRO A 184 7.52 -21.69 5.97
CA PRO A 184 6.26 -22.10 6.58
C PRO A 184 6.06 -21.45 7.96
N ALA A 185 4.83 -20.99 8.19
CA ALA A 185 4.38 -20.53 9.49
C ALA A 185 3.58 -21.65 10.18
N ASP A 186 3.58 -21.64 11.52
CA ASP A 186 2.71 -22.50 12.31
C ASP A 186 1.27 -21.98 12.24
N GLY A 187 0.32 -22.85 11.90
CA GLY A 187 -1.10 -22.49 11.79
C GLY A 187 -1.50 -21.95 10.42
N GLU A 188 -2.73 -21.46 10.35
CA GLU A 188 -3.27 -20.88 9.11
C GLU A 188 -2.63 -19.51 8.86
N ARG A 189 -2.39 -19.21 7.58
CA ARG A 189 -1.82 -17.93 7.15
C ARG A 189 -2.74 -17.29 6.12
N VAL A 190 -2.85 -15.98 6.15
CA VAL A 190 -3.55 -15.23 5.10
C VAL A 190 -2.51 -14.72 4.11
N VAL A 191 -2.73 -14.99 2.82
CA VAL A 191 -1.88 -14.53 1.72
C VAL A 191 -2.67 -13.49 0.92
N GLN A 192 -2.05 -12.34 0.72
CA GLN A 192 -2.51 -11.30 -0.19
C GLN A 192 -1.86 -11.54 -1.55
N ILE A 193 -2.67 -11.53 -2.61
CA ILE A 193 -2.27 -11.84 -3.98
C ILE A 193 -2.72 -10.69 -4.87
N ILE A 194 -1.84 -10.24 -5.77
CA ILE A 194 -2.19 -9.26 -6.80
C ILE A 194 -2.45 -10.01 -8.09
N PRO A 195 -3.71 -10.08 -8.56
CA PRO A 195 -4.03 -10.65 -9.85
C PRO A 195 -3.60 -9.69 -10.97
N SER A 196 -3.39 -10.22 -12.18
CA SER A 196 -3.13 -9.37 -13.33
C SER A 196 -4.38 -8.60 -13.75
N ALA A 197 -4.21 -7.36 -14.21
CA ALA A 197 -5.32 -6.50 -14.63
C ALA A 197 -5.94 -6.92 -15.98
N ASP A 198 -5.32 -7.85 -16.70
CA ASP A 198 -5.72 -8.30 -18.04
C ASP A 198 -6.63 -9.53 -18.05
N LEU A 199 -7.13 -9.96 -16.88
CA LEU A 199 -8.09 -11.06 -16.78
C LEU A 199 -9.43 -10.65 -17.40
N GLY A 200 -9.95 -11.52 -18.27
CA GLY A 200 -11.26 -11.35 -18.89
C GLY A 200 -12.42 -11.47 -17.91
N LEU A 201 -13.64 -11.26 -18.40
CA LEU A 201 -14.86 -11.43 -17.61
C LEU A 201 -14.93 -12.85 -17.01
N GLY A 202 -15.08 -12.93 -15.68
CA GLY A 202 -15.07 -14.19 -14.93
C GLY A 202 -13.69 -14.64 -14.44
N GLY A 203 -12.60 -14.12 -15.00
CA GLY A 203 -11.23 -14.59 -14.72
C GLY A 203 -10.82 -14.47 -13.26
N TYR A 204 -11.28 -13.42 -12.54
CA TYR A 204 -11.04 -13.27 -11.10
C TYR A 204 -11.79 -14.32 -10.27
N GLY A 205 -13.02 -14.68 -10.66
CA GLY A 205 -13.79 -15.74 -10.00
C GLY A 205 -13.20 -17.14 -10.24
N ASP A 206 -12.71 -17.38 -11.45
CA ASP A 206 -11.98 -18.61 -11.79
C ASP A 206 -10.67 -18.69 -10.98
N LEU A 207 -9.93 -17.58 -10.87
CA LEU A 207 -8.73 -17.52 -10.04
C LEU A 207 -9.05 -17.83 -8.57
N ALA A 208 -10.08 -17.23 -7.98
CA ALA A 208 -10.50 -17.56 -6.61
C ALA A 208 -10.81 -19.06 -6.44
N THR A 209 -11.49 -19.66 -7.42
CA THR A 209 -11.82 -21.08 -7.41
C THR A 209 -10.57 -21.97 -7.49
N ASP A 210 -9.59 -21.57 -8.30
CA ASP A 210 -8.33 -22.29 -8.44
C ASP A 210 -7.42 -22.13 -7.23
N LEU A 211 -7.44 -20.98 -6.54
CA LEU A 211 -6.71 -20.79 -5.27
C LEU A 211 -7.17 -21.80 -4.20
N VAL A 212 -8.47 -22.10 -4.13
CA VAL A 212 -9.00 -23.18 -3.27
C VAL A 212 -8.47 -24.55 -3.73
N GLN A 213 -8.45 -24.82 -5.04
CA GLN A 213 -7.87 -26.05 -5.58
C GLN A 213 -6.36 -26.18 -5.33
N TYR A 214 -5.65 -25.06 -5.21
CA TYR A 214 -4.23 -25.02 -4.84
C TYR A 214 -3.99 -25.30 -3.36
N GLY A 215 -5.05 -25.38 -2.56
CA GLY A 215 -5.00 -25.80 -1.16
C GLY A 215 -5.35 -24.71 -0.15
N ALA A 216 -5.90 -23.56 -0.57
CA ALA A 216 -6.53 -22.62 0.35
C ALA A 216 -7.84 -23.21 0.93
N SER A 217 -8.14 -22.92 2.19
CA SER A 217 -9.45 -23.22 2.78
C SER A 217 -10.53 -22.27 2.25
N GLU A 218 -10.16 -21.00 2.05
CA GLU A 218 -11.00 -19.94 1.55
C GLU A 218 -10.20 -19.04 0.63
N ALA A 219 -10.82 -18.56 -0.45
CA ALA A 219 -10.23 -17.55 -1.30
C ALA A 219 -11.31 -16.65 -1.90
N TRP A 220 -11.01 -15.37 -2.04
CA TRP A 220 -11.80 -14.42 -2.81
C TRP A 220 -10.89 -13.55 -3.65
N CYS A 221 -11.45 -13.02 -4.73
CA CYS A 221 -10.75 -12.15 -5.66
C CYS A 221 -11.68 -11.05 -6.15
N ASP A 222 -11.13 -9.85 -6.29
CA ASP A 222 -11.66 -8.79 -7.13
C ASP A 222 -10.61 -8.39 -8.18
N ALA A 223 -10.85 -7.30 -8.89
CA ALA A 223 -9.98 -6.83 -9.96
C ALA A 223 -8.60 -6.34 -9.49
N TRP A 224 -8.47 -6.01 -8.21
CA TRP A 224 -7.29 -5.38 -7.62
C TRP A 224 -6.52 -6.34 -6.72
N SER A 225 -7.22 -7.27 -6.07
CA SER A 225 -6.65 -8.07 -5.02
C SER A 225 -7.38 -9.39 -4.82
N CYS A 226 -6.62 -10.43 -4.48
CA CYS A 226 -7.13 -11.70 -4.02
C CYS A 226 -6.61 -11.96 -2.60
N GLN A 227 -7.41 -12.58 -1.76
CA GLN A 227 -6.98 -13.05 -0.45
C GLN A 227 -7.23 -14.54 -0.35
N SER A 228 -6.31 -15.27 0.30
CA SER A 228 -6.46 -16.70 0.54
C SER A 228 -6.03 -17.08 1.94
N LEU A 229 -6.89 -17.84 2.63
CA LEU A 229 -6.57 -18.48 3.90
C LEU A 229 -5.95 -19.85 3.61
N ILE A 230 -4.71 -20.06 4.03
CA ILE A 230 -3.93 -21.27 3.72
C ILE A 230 -3.61 -22.05 4.99
N PRO A 231 -4.05 -23.31 5.10
CA PRO A 231 -3.61 -24.22 6.15
C PRO A 231 -2.13 -24.58 6.04
N SER A 232 -1.45 -24.87 7.16
CA SER A 232 -0.02 -25.18 7.16
C SER A 232 0.34 -26.41 6.30
N GLN A 233 -0.56 -27.39 6.21
CA GLN A 233 -0.33 -28.63 5.45
C GLN A 233 -0.28 -28.43 3.93
N SER A 234 -0.93 -27.41 3.40
CA SER A 234 -0.97 -27.11 1.96
C SER A 234 0.00 -25.99 1.57
N HIS A 235 0.64 -25.31 2.54
CA HIS A 235 1.48 -24.14 2.30
C HIS A 235 2.48 -24.30 1.15
N VAL A 236 3.31 -25.36 1.17
CA VAL A 236 4.36 -25.55 0.16
C VAL A 236 3.77 -25.78 -1.24
N GLU A 237 2.67 -26.52 -1.33
CA GLU A 237 1.98 -26.76 -2.60
C GLU A 237 1.28 -25.50 -3.11
N PHE A 238 0.59 -24.77 -2.23
CA PHE A 238 -0.07 -23.53 -2.55
C PHE A 238 0.91 -22.50 -3.09
N ILE A 239 2.02 -22.24 -2.39
CA ILE A 239 3.07 -21.29 -2.81
C ILE A 239 3.65 -21.69 -4.17
N ARG A 240 3.90 -22.98 -4.39
CA ARG A 240 4.38 -23.47 -5.69
C ARG A 240 3.34 -23.21 -6.78
N ASN A 241 2.05 -23.47 -6.53
CA ASN A 241 1.04 -23.34 -7.58
C ASN A 241 0.81 -21.86 -7.95
N ILE A 242 0.69 -20.96 -6.97
CA ILE A 242 0.49 -19.52 -7.24
C ILE A 242 1.70 -18.88 -7.93
N ALA A 243 2.92 -19.32 -7.62
CA ALA A 243 4.13 -18.81 -8.27
C ALA A 243 4.15 -19.10 -9.78
N HIS A 244 3.58 -20.23 -10.20
CA HIS A 244 3.59 -20.67 -11.60
C HIS A 244 2.34 -20.25 -12.40
N ASP A 245 1.33 -19.69 -11.73
CA ASP A 245 0.10 -19.19 -12.35
C ASP A 245 0.37 -17.85 -13.04
N GLY A 246 0.03 -17.75 -14.33
CA GLY A 246 0.22 -16.53 -15.12
C GLY A 246 -0.77 -15.41 -14.79
N ARG A 247 -1.85 -15.71 -14.06
CA ARG A 247 -2.85 -14.72 -13.64
C ARG A 247 -2.42 -13.93 -12.41
N ILE A 248 -1.33 -14.34 -11.76
CA ILE A 248 -0.82 -13.74 -10.53
C ILE A 248 0.48 -13.01 -10.85
N ILE A 249 0.60 -11.75 -10.43
CA ILE A 249 1.83 -10.95 -10.63
C ILE A 249 2.65 -10.82 -9.34
N TRP A 250 2.00 -10.89 -8.17
CA TRP A 250 2.65 -10.81 -6.86
C TRP A 250 1.86 -11.54 -5.78
N SER A 251 2.54 -12.02 -4.74
CA SER A 251 1.94 -12.65 -3.57
C SER A 251 2.79 -12.41 -2.31
N GLU A 252 2.14 -12.04 -1.22
CA GLU A 252 2.77 -11.71 0.05
C GLU A 252 1.90 -12.09 1.26
N PRO A 253 2.47 -12.14 2.47
CA PRO A 253 1.66 -12.33 3.67
C PRO A 253 0.72 -11.14 3.86
N ALA A 254 -0.54 -11.40 4.19
CA ALA A 254 -1.44 -10.32 4.53
C ALA A 254 -1.03 -9.70 5.88
N ILE A 255 -1.16 -8.37 5.98
CA ILE A 255 -0.92 -7.62 7.20
C ILE A 255 -2.25 -7.47 7.94
N GLU A 256 -2.24 -7.75 9.25
CA GLU A 256 -3.42 -7.52 10.08
C GLU A 256 -3.61 -6.02 10.31
N MET A 257 -4.69 -5.45 9.77
CA MET A 257 -5.12 -4.11 10.13
C MET A 257 -5.75 -4.13 11.53
N ARG A 258 -5.29 -3.25 12.41
CA ARG A 258 -5.83 -3.12 13.77
C ARG A 258 -6.35 -1.72 14.01
N VAL A 259 -7.49 -1.63 14.69
CA VAL A 259 -8.04 -0.34 15.14
C VAL A 259 -7.16 0.24 16.24
N HIS A 260 -6.74 1.49 16.05
CA HIS A 260 -6.10 2.30 17.07
C HIS A 260 -7.14 3.22 17.73
N ASN A 261 -6.95 3.54 19.02
CA ASN A 261 -7.93 4.30 19.81
C ASN A 261 -8.16 5.73 19.26
N ALA A 262 -9.43 6.14 19.25
CA ALA A 262 -10.02 7.34 18.67
C ALA A 262 -9.74 8.68 19.39
N VAL A 263 -8.68 8.82 20.20
CA VAL A 263 -8.33 10.11 20.86
C VAL A 263 -7.60 11.06 19.90
N ALA A 264 -7.87 10.97 18.60
CA ALA A 264 -7.20 11.75 17.57
C ALA A 264 -7.53 13.24 17.66
N TRP A 265 -8.76 13.61 18.05
CA TRP A 265 -9.22 15.01 18.10
C TRP A 265 -8.35 15.93 18.97
N SER A 266 -8.05 15.49 20.20
CA SER A 266 -7.24 16.27 21.13
C SER A 266 -5.74 16.22 20.81
N LEU A 267 -5.26 15.12 20.22
CA LEU A 267 -3.84 14.93 19.90
C LEU A 267 -3.43 15.60 18.58
N SER A 268 -4.35 15.72 17.63
CA SER A 268 -4.11 16.38 16.32
C SER A 268 -4.21 17.91 16.39
N GLY A 269 -4.54 18.47 17.55
CA GLY A 269 -4.63 19.92 17.74
C GLY A 269 -5.79 20.58 17.00
N VAL A 270 -6.80 19.80 16.54
CA VAL A 270 -7.99 20.31 15.83
C VAL A 270 -8.71 21.38 16.66
N GLN A 271 -8.74 21.21 17.99
CA GLN A 271 -9.29 22.21 18.91
C GLN A 271 -8.59 23.58 18.83
N SER A 272 -7.29 23.62 18.48
CA SER A 272 -6.55 24.87 18.29
C SER A 272 -6.91 25.55 16.96
N VAL A 273 -7.18 24.76 15.92
CA VAL A 273 -7.60 25.26 14.60
C VAL A 273 -9.05 25.77 14.66
N GLU A 274 -9.94 25.01 15.31
CA GLU A 274 -11.35 25.39 15.49
C GLU A 274 -11.50 26.70 16.30
N ASN A 275 -10.68 26.88 17.33
CA ASN A 275 -10.77 28.06 18.21
C ASN A 275 -10.09 29.32 17.65
N ASN A 276 -9.15 29.21 16.69
CA ASN A 276 -8.32 30.34 16.25
C ASN A 276 -8.38 30.64 14.74
N ALA A 277 -9.04 29.82 13.92
CA ALA A 277 -9.14 30.07 12.48
C ALA A 277 -10.39 30.91 12.14
N ALA A 278 -10.19 32.05 11.48
CA ALA A 278 -11.25 32.74 10.75
C ALA A 278 -11.58 31.95 9.47
N PHE A 279 -12.43 30.92 9.58
CA PHE A 279 -12.75 30.00 8.49
C PHE A 279 -13.41 30.73 7.31
N THR A 280 -12.63 30.99 6.26
CA THR A 280 -13.14 31.27 4.90
C THR A 280 -13.08 30.04 3.99
N LEU A 281 -12.46 28.96 4.46
CA LEU A 281 -12.38 27.66 3.79
C LEU A 281 -13.13 26.64 4.65
N ASP A 282 -14.24 26.12 4.13
CA ASP A 282 -15.17 25.23 4.83
C ASP A 282 -15.16 23.78 4.28
N GLY A 283 -14.26 23.50 3.33
CA GLY A 283 -14.18 22.20 2.65
C GLY A 283 -15.29 21.97 1.61
N SER A 284 -16.08 22.99 1.25
CA SER A 284 -17.08 22.88 0.19
C SER A 284 -16.45 22.47 -1.14
N GLY A 285 -16.93 21.35 -1.71
CA GLY A 285 -16.42 20.78 -2.96
C GLY A 285 -15.44 19.62 -2.76
N GLU A 286 -14.96 19.39 -1.55
CA GLU A 286 -14.06 18.29 -1.22
C GLU A 286 -14.84 17.05 -0.77
N MET A 287 -14.30 15.86 -1.08
CA MET A 287 -14.84 14.58 -0.63
C MET A 287 -13.75 13.79 0.09
N ILE A 288 -14.04 13.37 1.33
CA ILE A 288 -13.11 12.60 2.17
C ILE A 288 -13.59 11.16 2.21
N ALA A 289 -12.71 10.22 1.84
CA ALA A 289 -12.93 8.80 2.02
C ALA A 289 -12.32 8.35 3.36
N ILE A 290 -13.11 7.69 4.20
CA ILE A 290 -12.69 7.15 5.50
C ILE A 290 -12.84 5.63 5.44
N ALA A 291 -11.72 4.91 5.57
CA ALA A 291 -11.70 3.46 5.71
C ALA A 291 -11.50 3.10 7.19
N ASP A 292 -12.59 2.76 7.87
CA ASP A 292 -12.61 2.41 9.30
C ASP A 292 -13.67 1.30 9.53
N THR A 293 -14.03 1.06 10.77
CA THR A 293 -15.06 0.13 11.26
C THR A 293 -16.49 0.43 10.81
N GLY A 294 -16.72 1.58 10.18
CA GLY A 294 -18.01 2.00 9.66
C GLY A 294 -18.43 3.37 10.17
N LEU A 295 -19.69 3.74 9.89
CA LEU A 295 -20.25 5.04 10.23
C LEU A 295 -21.71 4.87 10.68
N ASP A 296 -22.09 5.55 11.75
CA ASP A 296 -23.49 5.64 12.17
C ASP A 296 -24.28 6.60 11.26
N GLN A 297 -24.81 6.08 10.16
CA GLN A 297 -25.39 6.89 9.08
C GLN A 297 -26.65 7.65 9.49
N ASN A 298 -27.36 7.22 10.52
CA ASN A 298 -28.57 7.88 10.98
C ASN A 298 -28.28 8.90 12.10
N HIS A 299 -27.01 9.14 12.42
CA HIS A 299 -26.62 10.13 13.41
C HIS A 299 -27.04 11.53 12.92
N PRO A 300 -27.77 12.32 13.74
CA PRO A 300 -28.27 13.63 13.34
C PRO A 300 -27.20 14.58 12.78
N ASP A 301 -26.00 14.56 13.38
CA ASP A 301 -24.88 15.44 12.98
C ASP A 301 -24.27 15.10 11.61
N LEU A 302 -24.58 13.94 11.05
CA LEU A 302 -24.09 13.48 9.75
C LEU A 302 -25.13 13.69 8.63
N THR A 303 -26.32 14.20 8.97
CA THR A 303 -27.40 14.45 8.02
C THR A 303 -26.92 15.39 6.90
N GLY A 304 -26.99 14.90 5.65
CA GLY A 304 -26.57 15.66 4.47
C GLY A 304 -25.05 15.74 4.25
N ARG A 305 -24.23 15.04 5.05
CA ARG A 305 -22.76 15.05 4.95
C ARG A 305 -22.17 13.73 4.42
N VAL A 306 -22.98 12.66 4.36
CA VAL A 306 -22.54 11.34 3.90
C VAL A 306 -22.95 11.16 2.45
N ALA A 307 -21.97 11.07 1.55
CA ALA A 307 -22.21 10.85 0.12
C ALA A 307 -22.52 9.38 -0.20
N ALA A 308 -21.76 8.46 0.38
CA ALA A 308 -21.94 7.02 0.24
C ALA A 308 -21.32 6.28 1.43
N THR A 309 -21.79 5.05 1.65
CA THR A 309 -21.17 4.10 2.56
C THR A 309 -21.04 2.76 1.86
N TYR A 310 -19.87 2.16 1.97
CA TYR A 310 -19.60 0.81 1.47
C TYR A 310 -19.21 -0.04 2.65
N THR A 311 -20.03 -1.05 2.96
CA THR A 311 -19.78 -2.02 4.03
C THR A 311 -19.91 -3.41 3.45
N GLN A 312 -18.98 -4.30 3.82
CA GLN A 312 -19.10 -5.74 3.56
C GLN A 312 -19.82 -6.48 4.71
N PHE A 313 -20.15 -5.77 5.79
CA PHE A 313 -21.01 -6.27 6.85
C PHE A 313 -22.46 -5.88 6.54
N GLY A 314 -23.28 -6.88 6.16
CA GLY A 314 -24.70 -6.72 5.82
C GLY A 314 -25.36 -8.05 5.48
#